data_AF-A0A380TE55-F1
#
_entry.id   AF-A0A380TE55-F1
#
_cell.length_a   1.000
_cell.length_b   1.000
_cell.length_c   1.000
_cell.angle_alpha   90.00
_cell.angle_beta   90.00
_cell.angle_gamma   90.00
#
_symmetry.space_group_name_H-M   'P 1'
#
loop_
_entity.id
_entity.type
_entity.pdbx_description
1 polymer ?
#
loop_
_entity_poly.entity_id
_entity_poly.type
_entity_poly.pdbx_seq_one_letter_code
_entity_poly.pdbx_strand_id
1 'polypeptide(L)'
;MQPVSYARHQFPPSVIQHAVWLYLRFQLSLRDVEDLLAERSLDVSYETVRRWVTKFGTVYAKRLRAGRPKPVERWHLDEMFVSIGGRPMYLWRAVDAEGEVLDILVQRRRDKRAALKILRK
;
A
#
# COMPACT_ATOMS: atom_id res chain seq x y z
N MET A 1 -0.44 5.62 20.13
CA MET A 1 -0.32 5.99 18.69
C MET A 1 -1.17 7.23 18.45
N GLN A 2 -0.66 8.31 17.84
CA GLN A 2 -1.48 9.52 17.67
C GLN A 2 -2.66 9.30 16.69
N PRO A 3 -3.84 9.93 16.93
CA PRO A 3 -4.98 9.87 16.03
C PRO A 3 -4.63 10.45 14.65
N VAL A 4 -5.18 9.87 13.57
CA VAL A 4 -5.01 10.42 12.22
C VAL A 4 -5.81 11.72 12.18
N SER A 5 -5.13 12.84 11.89
CA SER A 5 -5.81 14.13 11.76
C SER A 5 -6.36 14.33 10.35
N TYR A 6 -7.68 14.48 10.27
CA TYR A 6 -8.41 14.83 9.05
C TYR A 6 -8.72 16.34 8.99
N ALA A 7 -8.16 17.14 9.89
CA ALA A 7 -8.39 18.58 9.90
C ALA A 7 -8.02 19.19 8.53
N ARG A 8 -8.81 20.19 8.11
CA ARG A 8 -8.65 20.94 6.85
C ARG A 8 -8.85 20.10 5.58
N HIS A 9 -9.71 19.09 5.61
CA HIS A 9 -10.23 18.46 4.40
C HIS A 9 -11.71 18.75 4.27
N GLN A 10 -12.15 18.98 3.03
CA GLN A 10 -13.56 19.25 2.72
C GLN A 10 -14.46 18.03 2.96
N PHE A 11 -13.92 16.83 2.73
CA PHE A 11 -14.69 15.59 2.83
C PHE A 11 -14.60 14.96 4.23
N PRO A 12 -15.68 14.31 4.70
CA PRO A 12 -15.66 13.57 5.95
C PRO A 12 -14.57 12.48 5.98
N PRO A 13 -14.04 12.13 7.17
CA PRO A 13 -13.03 11.08 7.30
C PRO A 13 -13.44 9.74 6.67
N SER A 14 -14.73 9.38 6.71
CA SER A 14 -15.25 8.14 6.13
C SER A 14 -15.07 8.08 4.61
N VAL A 15 -15.32 9.18 3.89
CA VAL A 15 -15.12 9.27 2.43
C VAL A 15 -13.64 9.13 2.10
N ILE A 16 -12.79 9.85 2.83
CA ILE A 16 -11.33 9.80 2.64
C ILE A 16 -10.78 8.39 2.91
N GLN A 17 -11.21 7.77 4.00
CA GLN A 17 -10.83 6.40 4.36
C GLN A 17 -11.28 5.41 3.28
N HIS A 18 -12.51 5.53 2.80
CA HIS A 18 -13.07 4.65 1.78
C HIS A 18 -12.31 4.78 0.45
N ALA A 19 -12.05 6.00 -0.02
CA ALA A 19 -11.28 6.24 -1.25
C ALA A 19 -9.87 5.66 -1.17
N VAL A 20 -9.17 5.87 -0.05
CA VAL A 20 -7.82 5.31 0.16
C VAL A 20 -7.86 3.80 0.27
N TRP A 21 -8.90 3.22 0.90
CA TRP A 21 -9.08 1.78 0.98
C TRP A 21 -9.34 1.17 -0.39
N LEU A 22 -10.21 1.76 -1.21
CA LEU A 22 -10.47 1.31 -2.57
C LEU A 22 -9.18 1.22 -3.39
N TYR A 23 -8.39 2.29 -3.38
CA TYR A 23 -7.13 2.36 -4.13
C TYR A 23 -6.06 1.37 -3.64
N LEU A 24 -5.92 1.18 -2.32
CA LEU A 24 -4.85 0.34 -1.75
C LEU A 24 -5.24 -1.14 -1.66
N ARG A 25 -6.53 -1.48 -1.63
CA ARG A 25 -7.00 -2.86 -1.45
C ARG A 25 -7.27 -3.58 -2.77
N PHE A 26 -7.69 -2.85 -3.80
CA PHE A 26 -8.09 -3.40 -5.09
C PHE A 26 -7.16 -2.93 -6.20
N GLN A 27 -7.21 -3.59 -7.36
CA GLN A 27 -6.43 -3.22 -8.55
C GLN A 27 -7.09 -2.07 -9.32
N LEU A 28 -7.58 -1.06 -8.59
CA LEU A 28 -8.27 0.10 -9.16
C LEU A 28 -7.27 1.20 -9.51
N SER A 29 -7.45 1.82 -10.67
CA SER A 29 -6.78 3.06 -11.04
C SER A 29 -7.31 4.23 -10.18
N LEU A 30 -6.57 5.34 -10.14
CA LEU A 30 -7.07 6.55 -9.44
C LEU A 30 -8.34 7.10 -10.08
N ARG A 31 -8.52 6.90 -11.39
CA ARG A 31 -9.72 7.31 -12.14
C ARG A 31 -10.90 6.41 -11.81
N ASP A 32 -10.67 5.10 -11.68
CA ASP A 32 -11.72 4.16 -11.30
C ASP A 32 -12.29 4.51 -9.90
N VAL A 33 -11.43 4.95 -8.98
CA VAL A 33 -11.88 5.42 -7.65
C VAL A 33 -12.65 6.74 -7.74
N GLU A 34 -12.26 7.66 -8.61
CA GLU A 34 -13.03 8.88 -8.90
C GLU A 34 -14.42 8.53 -9.44
N ASP A 35 -14.52 7.63 -10.42
CA ASP A 35 -15.79 7.19 -11.01
C ASP A 35 -16.71 6.53 -9.97
N LEU A 36 -16.17 5.63 -9.13
CA LEU A 36 -16.91 4.98 -8.04
C LEU A 36 -17.41 5.97 -6.97
N LEU A 37 -16.70 7.07 -6.76
CA LEU A 37 -17.16 8.14 -5.85
C LEU A 37 -18.24 8.99 -6.53
N ALA A 38 -18.10 9.27 -7.83
CA ALA A 38 -19.08 10.01 -8.62
C ALA A 38 -20.43 9.27 -8.72
N GLU A 39 -20.44 7.93 -8.82
CA GLU A 39 -21.65 7.10 -8.73
C GLU A 39 -22.43 7.34 -7.43
N ARG A 40 -21.75 7.74 -6.37
CA ARG A 40 -22.33 8.08 -5.05
C ARG A 40 -22.58 9.57 -4.89
N SER A 41 -22.58 10.33 -5.99
CA SER A 41 -22.73 11.79 -6.03
C SER A 41 -21.64 12.55 -5.26
N LEU A 42 -20.43 11.99 -5.15
CA LEU A 42 -19.27 12.64 -4.55
C LEU A 42 -18.32 13.13 -5.64
N ASP A 43 -18.29 14.44 -5.87
CA ASP A 43 -17.37 15.08 -6.83
C ASP A 43 -15.95 15.16 -6.23
N VAL A 44 -15.12 14.15 -6.53
CA VAL A 44 -13.75 14.03 -6.02
C VAL A 44 -12.81 13.67 -7.17
N SER A 45 -11.91 14.59 -7.54
CA SER A 45 -10.95 14.33 -8.60
C SER A 45 -9.95 13.23 -8.26
N TYR A 46 -9.46 12.49 -9.27
CA TYR A 46 -8.41 11.49 -9.08
C TYR A 46 -7.13 12.05 -8.41
N GLU A 47 -6.79 13.32 -8.65
CA GLU A 47 -5.66 14.01 -7.99
C GLU A 47 -5.92 14.20 -6.49
N THR A 48 -7.17 14.43 -6.10
CA THR A 48 -7.57 14.51 -4.69
C THR A 48 -7.40 13.15 -4.01
N VAL A 49 -7.86 12.07 -4.66
CA VAL A 49 -7.62 10.69 -4.20
C VAL A 49 -6.12 10.41 -4.06
N ARG A 50 -5.31 10.79 -5.06
CA ARG A 50 -3.85 10.63 -5.04
C ARG A 50 -3.20 11.33 -3.85
N ARG A 51 -3.62 12.56 -3.56
CA ARG A 51 -3.15 13.34 -2.39
C ARG A 51 -3.53 12.66 -1.08
N TRP A 52 -4.76 12.15 -0.97
CA TRP A 52 -5.20 11.40 0.22
C TRP A 52 -4.41 10.11 0.41
N VAL A 53 -4.19 9.33 -0.65
CA VAL A 53 -3.38 8.10 -0.59
C VAL A 53 -1.96 8.42 -0.11
N THR A 54 -1.33 9.45 -0.66
CA THR A 54 0.02 9.88 -0.28
C THR A 54 0.08 10.31 1.19
N LYS A 55 -0.92 11.08 1.65
CA LYS A 55 -0.98 11.63 3.01
C LYS A 55 -1.32 10.58 4.07
N PHE A 56 -2.33 9.75 3.82
CA PHE A 56 -2.91 8.87 4.82
C PHE A 56 -2.47 7.41 4.70
N GLY A 57 -2.10 6.95 3.51
CA GLY A 57 -1.81 5.54 3.24
C GLY A 57 -0.72 4.98 4.14
N THR A 58 0.37 5.73 4.36
CA THR A 58 1.46 5.28 5.25
C THR A 58 1.04 5.17 6.70
N VAL A 59 0.18 6.07 7.18
CA VAL A 59 -0.34 6.06 8.56
C VAL A 59 -1.29 4.89 8.76
N TYR A 60 -2.19 4.64 7.80
CA TYR A 60 -3.08 3.49 7.82
C TYR A 60 -2.30 2.18 7.81
N ALA A 61 -1.32 2.06 6.90
CA ALA A 61 -0.48 0.87 6.80
C ALA A 61 0.32 0.62 8.09
N LYS A 62 0.83 1.67 8.76
CA LYS A 62 1.49 1.52 10.07
C LYS A 62 0.55 0.98 11.14
N ARG A 63 -0.70 1.45 11.18
CA ARG A 63 -1.71 0.97 12.16
C ARG A 63 -2.09 -0.48 11.91
N LEU A 64 -2.33 -0.85 10.65
CA LEU A 64 -2.63 -2.23 10.26
C LEU A 64 -1.48 -3.17 10.63
N ARG A 65 -0.23 -2.78 10.37
CA ARG A 65 0.95 -3.56 10.79
C ARG A 65 1.10 -3.70 12.30
N ALA A 66 0.74 -2.67 13.07
CA ALA A 66 0.85 -2.72 14.54
C ALA A 66 -0.14 -3.70 15.18
N GLY A 67 -1.29 -3.95 14.53
CA GLY A 67 -2.28 -4.94 14.97
C GLY A 67 -2.11 -6.32 14.35
N ARG A 68 -1.04 -6.55 13.58
CA ARG A 68 -0.84 -7.81 12.88
C ARG A 68 -0.48 -8.93 13.88
N PRO A 69 -1.02 -10.14 13.72
CA PRO A 69 -0.54 -11.30 14.47
C PRO A 69 0.95 -11.54 14.22
N LYS A 70 1.59 -12.25 15.16
CA LYS A 70 2.98 -12.69 14.97
C LYS A 70 3.06 -13.58 13.73
N PRO A 71 4.02 -13.35 12.82
CA PRO A 71 4.29 -14.24 11.70
C PRO A 71 4.54 -15.67 12.18
N VAL A 72 4.14 -16.66 11.40
CA VAL A 72 4.51 -18.05 11.68
C VAL A 72 5.99 -18.31 11.35
N GLU A 73 6.54 -19.38 11.92
CA GLU A 73 7.97 -19.71 11.80
C GLU A 73 8.41 -19.96 10.34
N ARG A 74 7.50 -20.44 9.50
CA ARG A 74 7.76 -20.71 8.09
C ARG A 74 7.43 -19.49 7.25
N TRP A 75 8.39 -19.09 6.43
CA TRP A 75 8.22 -18.02 5.45
C TRP A 75 8.86 -18.39 4.12
N HIS A 76 8.42 -17.71 3.07
CA HIS A 76 8.84 -17.88 1.69
C HIS A 76 9.36 -16.54 1.14
N LEU A 77 10.33 -16.61 0.24
CA LEU A 77 10.82 -15.45 -0.50
C LEU A 77 10.38 -15.58 -1.95
N ASP A 78 9.67 -14.57 -2.44
CA ASP A 78 9.24 -14.47 -3.83
C ASP A 78 10.01 -13.38 -4.57
N GLU A 79 10.30 -13.62 -5.85
CA GLU A 79 10.97 -12.69 -6.77
C GLU A 79 10.03 -12.39 -7.94
N MET A 80 9.65 -11.12 -8.07
CA MET A 80 8.80 -10.63 -9.16
C MET A 80 9.50 -9.56 -9.98
N PHE A 81 9.15 -9.49 -11.26
CA PHE A 81 9.56 -8.41 -12.15
C PHE A 81 8.44 -7.39 -12.31
N VAL A 82 8.73 -6.12 -12.00
CA VAL A 82 7.73 -5.04 -12.05
C VAL A 82 8.27 -3.84 -12.82
N SER A 83 7.39 -3.11 -13.51
CA SER A 83 7.75 -1.84 -14.15
C SER A 83 7.35 -0.67 -13.25
N ILE A 84 8.31 0.16 -12.86
CA ILE A 84 8.06 1.35 -12.04
C ILE A 84 8.58 2.57 -12.81
N GLY A 85 7.69 3.50 -13.16
CA GLY A 85 8.04 4.67 -13.97
C GLY A 85 8.62 4.29 -15.34
N GLY A 86 8.11 3.20 -15.95
CA GLY A 86 8.58 2.67 -17.23
C GLY A 86 9.92 1.93 -17.16
N ARG A 87 10.49 1.74 -15.97
CA ARG A 87 11.76 1.04 -15.78
C ARG A 87 11.55 -0.34 -15.17
N PRO A 88 12.19 -1.38 -15.71
CA PRO A 88 12.14 -2.70 -15.11
C PRO A 88 12.86 -2.72 -13.75
N MET A 89 12.23 -3.37 -12.78
CA MET A 89 12.69 -3.50 -11.39
C MET A 89 12.45 -4.93 -10.89
N TYR A 90 13.28 -5.35 -9.95
CA TYR A 90 13.13 -6.60 -9.20
C TYR A 90 12.46 -6.29 -7.86
N LEU A 91 11.38 -6.99 -7.58
CA LEU A 91 10.59 -6.92 -6.36
C LEU A 91 10.77 -8.22 -5.58
N TRP A 92 11.39 -8.14 -4.42
CA TRP A 92 11.49 -9.24 -3.48
C TRP A 92 10.42 -9.10 -2.40
N ARG A 93 9.69 -10.18 -2.11
CA ARG A 93 8.67 -10.21 -1.07
C ARG A 93 8.93 -11.37 -0.12
N ALA A 94 9.11 -11.07 1.16
CA ALA A 94 9.03 -12.08 2.20
C ALA A 94 7.56 -12.24 2.60
N VAL A 95 7.04 -13.46 2.57
CA VAL A 95 5.66 -13.80 2.96
C VAL A 95 5.71 -14.96 3.93
N ASP A 96 4.85 -14.99 4.94
CA ASP A 96 4.72 -16.18 5.78
C ASP A 96 3.86 -17.28 5.12
N ALA A 97 3.67 -18.40 5.80
CA ALA A 97 2.92 -19.54 5.26
C ALA A 97 1.43 -19.25 5.04
N GLU A 98 0.86 -18.30 5.77
CA GLU A 98 -0.52 -17.84 5.64
C GLU A 98 -0.69 -16.77 4.55
N GLY A 99 0.41 -16.36 3.90
CA GLY A 99 0.41 -15.41 2.80
C GLY A 99 0.55 -13.95 3.23
N GLU A 100 0.83 -13.70 4.51
CA GLU A 100 1.01 -12.38 5.07
C GLU A 100 2.40 -11.83 4.68
N VAL A 101 2.44 -10.70 3.96
CA VAL A 101 3.70 -10.05 3.52
C VAL A 101 4.49 -9.47 4.68
N LEU A 102 5.64 -10.05 5.02
CA LEU A 102 6.52 -9.65 6.12
C LEU A 102 7.36 -8.42 5.78
N ASP A 103 7.98 -8.41 4.60
CA ASP A 103 8.80 -7.29 4.12
C ASP A 103 8.90 -7.28 2.59
N ILE A 104 9.25 -6.12 2.04
CA ILE A 104 9.33 -5.86 0.60
C ILE A 104 10.63 -5.10 0.28
N LEU A 105 11.37 -5.55 -0.73
CA LEU A 105 12.52 -4.83 -1.27
C LEU A 105 12.39 -4.66 -2.78
N VAL A 106 12.57 -3.43 -3.26
CA VAL A 106 12.61 -3.11 -4.69
C VAL A 106 14.02 -2.73 -5.09
N GLN A 107 14.54 -3.31 -6.17
CA GLN A 107 15.89 -3.05 -6.68
C GLN A 107 15.94 -2.95 -8.20
N ARG A 108 16.90 -2.18 -8.72
CA ARG A 108 17.14 -2.07 -10.18
C ARG A 108 17.83 -3.29 -10.78
N ARG A 109 18.58 -4.03 -9.97
CA ARG A 109 19.37 -5.20 -10.39
C ARG A 109 19.00 -6.40 -9.53
N ARG A 110 19.07 -7.59 -10.13
CA ARG A 110 18.89 -8.85 -9.43
C ARG A 110 20.11 -9.14 -8.55
N ASP A 111 20.04 -8.76 -7.28
CA ASP A 111 21.13 -8.94 -6.31
C ASP A 111 20.67 -9.79 -5.13
N LYS A 112 21.09 -11.06 -5.13
CA LYS A 112 20.81 -12.03 -4.06
C LYS A 112 21.36 -11.56 -2.70
N ARG A 113 22.54 -10.93 -2.65
CA ARG A 113 23.16 -10.51 -1.38
C ARG A 113 22.36 -9.39 -0.73
N ALA A 114 21.86 -8.46 -1.54
CA ALA A 114 21.00 -7.41 -1.05
C ALA A 114 19.61 -7.93 -0.63
N ALA A 115 19.05 -8.87 -1.39
CA ALA A 115 17.79 -9.54 -1.01
C ALA A 115 17.90 -10.30 0.32
N LEU A 116 19.03 -10.99 0.58
CA LEU A 116 19.27 -11.67 1.86
C LEU A 116 19.31 -10.71 3.07
N LYS A 117 19.49 -9.40 2.87
CA LYS A 117 19.40 -8.43 3.98
C LYS A 117 17.97 -8.27 4.52
N ILE A 118 16.95 -8.60 3.72
CA ILE A 118 15.55 -8.67 4.17
C ILE A 118 15.41 -9.67 5.33
N LEU A 119 16.21 -10.74 5.31
CA LEU A 119 16.16 -11.83 6.29
C LEU A 119 16.86 -11.52 7.62
N ARG A 120 17.48 -10.34 7.76
CA ARG A 120 18.35 -9.99 8.89
C ARG A 120 17.80 -8.86 9.78
N LYS A 121 16.56 -8.43 9.53
CA LYS A 121 15.85 -7.44 10.34
C LYS A 121 14.88 -8.14 11.28
#